data_AF-A0A6P0RLH9-F1
#
_entry.id   AF-A0A6P0RLH9-F1
#
_cell.length_a   1.000
_cell.length_b   1.000
_cell.length_c   1.000
_cell.angle_alpha   90.00
_cell.angle_beta   90.00
_cell.angle_gamma   90.00
#
_symmetry.space_group_name_H-M   'P 1'
#
loop_
_entity.id
_entity.type
_entity.pdbx_description
1 polymer ?
#
loop_
_entity_poly.entity_id
_entity_poly.type
_entity_poly.pdbx_seq_one_letter_code
_entity_poly.pdbx_strand_id
1 'polypeptide(L)'
;DSNNNVRESAVMVLSEIGSEIAISELIKLLKDSDKNVRDSAVDVLGKIASETAIPELIKLLKNNDYNIRLTAVEAIEKVSSKNAIPELINFLKDPGSNICRRVVDILGKIASEIAIPELIKLFKYPESNVRCQAVEVVGKIGSGIAVSELIKLLEDLDKDVRRSAAEALGKICSETAVPRLIQILEDSDKDVRRSAAEALGKIGSETAIPGLIPLLKDSDKNVRRSAAEALGKIGSETAIPELIPLLKDSSCDMRDKAAEALGKIGSEKTIIELTKTLQNNSSFKFKKGLSKTVKVIQTIQQRLQYYKPTPKIPMSKTLSHNYALLIGVGDCKYPNWSLPVTVKDVQAIKSFLTKPDLCGYIDN
;
A
#
# COMPACT_ATOMS: atom_id res chain seq x y z
N ASP A 1 -29.04 4.74 40.46
CA ASP A 1 -30.42 5.05 40.05
C ASP A 1 -31.01 3.86 39.31
N SER A 2 -32.30 3.56 39.46
CA SER A 2 -32.96 2.45 38.74
C SER A 2 -33.16 2.72 37.25
N ASN A 3 -33.24 3.99 36.86
CA ASN A 3 -33.42 4.41 35.47
C ASN A 3 -32.07 4.44 34.74
N ASN A 4 -31.96 3.67 33.66
CA ASN A 4 -30.76 3.59 32.83
C ASN A 4 -30.41 4.94 32.17
N ASN A 5 -31.39 5.72 31.70
CA ASN A 5 -31.17 7.04 31.11
C ASN A 5 -30.57 8.03 32.11
N VAL A 6 -30.94 7.91 33.39
CA VAL A 6 -30.37 8.74 34.47
C VAL A 6 -28.91 8.33 34.73
N ARG A 7 -28.62 7.02 34.73
CA ARG A 7 -27.24 6.52 34.86
C ARG A 7 -26.36 6.92 33.68
N GLU A 8 -26.90 6.86 32.46
CA GLU A 8 -26.21 7.32 31.24
C GLU A 8 -25.95 8.83 31.26
N SER A 9 -26.93 9.63 31.69
CA SER A 9 -26.73 11.08 31.86
C SER A 9 -25.66 11.38 32.92
N ALA A 10 -25.60 10.58 34.00
CA ALA A 10 -24.56 10.71 35.02
C ALA A 10 -23.16 10.41 34.47
N VAL A 11 -23.02 9.44 33.55
CA VAL A 11 -21.73 9.17 32.86
C VAL A 11 -21.22 10.42 32.14
N MET A 12 -22.11 11.15 31.45
CA MET A 12 -21.73 12.38 30.74
C MET A 12 -21.25 13.48 31.70
N VAL A 13 -21.91 13.64 32.85
CA VAL A 13 -21.49 14.61 33.88
C VAL A 13 -20.14 14.22 34.49
N LEU A 14 -19.92 12.92 34.75
CA LEU A 14 -18.62 12.42 35.24
C LEU A 14 -17.49 12.72 34.24
N SER A 15 -17.78 12.75 32.93
CA SER A 15 -16.82 13.15 31.90
C SER A 15 -16.33 14.59 32.06
N GLU A 16 -17.21 15.52 32.47
CA GLU A 16 -16.87 16.94 32.63
C GLU A 16 -16.03 17.20 33.88
N ILE A 17 -16.20 16.35 34.90
CA ILE A 17 -15.46 16.46 36.15
C ILE A 17 -14.00 16.00 35.98
N GLY A 18 -13.78 14.88 35.27
CA GLY A 18 -12.43 14.39 34.92
C GLY A 18 -11.51 14.05 36.09
N SER A 19 -12.03 13.93 37.32
CA SER A 19 -11.24 13.63 38.53
C SER A 19 -11.01 12.13 38.72
N GLU A 20 -10.05 11.74 39.58
CA GLU A 20 -9.84 10.33 39.95
C GLU A 20 -11.09 9.66 40.52
N ILE A 21 -11.89 10.42 41.27
CA ILE A 21 -13.17 9.95 41.81
C ILE A 21 -14.15 9.65 40.67
N ALA A 22 -14.21 10.53 39.66
CA ALA A 22 -15.06 10.32 38.50
C ALA A 22 -14.62 9.08 37.70
N ILE A 23 -13.31 8.87 37.53
CA ILE A 23 -12.75 7.68 36.89
C ILE A 23 -13.15 6.40 37.65
N SER A 24 -13.04 6.40 38.97
CA SER A 24 -13.46 5.26 39.81
C SER A 24 -14.94 4.92 39.64
N GLU A 25 -15.82 5.92 39.57
CA GLU A 25 -17.25 5.66 39.35
C GLU A 25 -17.57 5.22 37.93
N LEU A 26 -16.89 5.77 36.93
CA LEU A 26 -17.00 5.30 35.55
C LEU A 26 -16.61 3.82 35.42
N ILE A 27 -15.56 3.39 36.13
CA ILE A 27 -15.15 1.97 36.17
C ILE A 27 -16.24 1.07 36.77
N LYS A 28 -16.97 1.54 37.79
CA LYS A 28 -18.10 0.77 38.35
C LYS A 28 -19.23 0.63 37.33
N LEU A 29 -19.48 1.65 36.53
CA LEU A 29 -20.50 1.65 35.49
C LEU A 29 -20.16 0.72 34.31
N LEU A 30 -18.91 0.28 34.17
CA LEU A 30 -18.57 -0.81 33.23
C LEU A 30 -19.17 -2.17 33.61
N LYS A 31 -19.68 -2.31 34.84
CA LYS A 31 -20.40 -3.50 35.32
C LYS A 31 -21.92 -3.32 35.30
N ASP A 32 -22.42 -2.22 34.76
CA ASP A 32 -23.86 -1.95 34.72
C ASP A 32 -24.59 -3.04 33.93
N SER A 33 -25.81 -3.38 34.34
CA SER A 33 -26.66 -4.32 33.60
C SER A 33 -27.03 -3.81 32.21
N ASP A 34 -27.17 -2.49 32.05
CA ASP A 34 -27.57 -1.86 30.80
C ASP A 34 -26.36 -1.67 29.87
N LYS A 35 -26.50 -2.11 28.61
CA LYS A 35 -25.42 -2.03 27.62
C LYS A 35 -25.07 -0.58 27.25
N ASN A 36 -26.06 0.30 27.12
CA ASN A 36 -25.82 1.69 26.72
C ASN A 36 -25.07 2.43 27.83
N VAL A 37 -25.38 2.16 29.10
CA VAL A 37 -24.63 2.72 30.24
C VAL A 37 -23.17 2.25 30.22
N ARG A 38 -22.92 0.97 29.95
CA ARG A 38 -21.56 0.43 29.82
C ARG A 38 -20.80 1.08 28.65
N ASP A 39 -21.42 1.17 27.48
CA ASP A 39 -20.82 1.72 26.26
C ASP A 39 -20.48 3.21 26.46
N SER A 40 -21.38 3.98 27.06
CA SER A 40 -21.15 5.38 27.41
C SER A 40 -19.99 5.53 28.40
N ALA A 41 -19.87 4.63 29.39
CA ALA A 41 -18.75 4.65 30.34
C ALA A 41 -17.41 4.33 29.66
N VAL A 42 -17.39 3.38 28.70
CA VAL A 42 -16.22 3.07 27.87
C VAL A 42 -15.78 4.30 27.07
N ASP A 43 -16.72 4.96 26.40
CA ASP A 43 -16.43 6.13 25.58
C ASP A 43 -15.90 7.31 26.41
N VAL A 44 -16.46 7.54 27.59
CA VAL A 44 -15.97 8.58 28.50
C VAL A 44 -14.59 8.24 29.05
N LEU A 45 -14.34 7.02 29.52
CA LEU A 45 -13.00 6.60 29.98
C LEU A 45 -11.95 6.75 28.87
N GLY A 46 -12.34 6.42 27.64
CA GLY A 46 -11.54 6.65 26.45
C GLY A 46 -11.19 8.12 26.22
N LYS A 47 -12.17 9.02 26.32
CA LYS A 47 -11.98 10.47 26.14
C LYS A 47 -11.08 11.07 27.22
N ILE A 48 -11.25 10.63 28.47
CA ILE A 48 -10.42 11.08 29.59
C ILE A 48 -8.97 10.59 29.40
N ALA A 49 -8.76 9.49 28.68
CA ALA A 49 -7.47 8.89 28.37
C ALA A 49 -6.60 8.64 29.62
N SER A 50 -7.24 8.42 30.77
CA SER A 50 -6.50 8.32 32.02
C SER A 50 -5.81 6.96 32.15
N GLU A 51 -4.48 6.97 32.17
CA GLU A 51 -3.69 5.79 32.50
C GLU A 51 -3.99 5.26 33.91
N THR A 52 -4.53 6.10 34.81
CA THR A 52 -4.92 5.68 36.17
C THR A 52 -6.07 4.66 36.17
N ALA A 53 -6.86 4.59 35.09
CA ALA A 53 -7.91 3.59 34.96
C ALA A 53 -7.36 2.19 34.65
N ILE A 54 -6.16 2.09 34.06
CA ILE A 54 -5.61 0.84 33.53
C ILE A 54 -5.51 -0.28 34.59
N PRO A 55 -5.00 -0.06 35.81
CA PRO A 55 -4.93 -1.12 36.82
C PRO A 55 -6.29 -1.69 37.20
N GLU A 56 -7.33 -0.86 37.26
CA GLU A 56 -8.69 -1.30 37.57
C GLU A 56 -9.37 -1.97 36.37
N LEU A 57 -9.17 -1.47 35.15
CA LEU A 57 -9.63 -2.12 33.92
C LEU A 57 -9.01 -3.52 33.78
N ILE A 58 -7.74 -3.67 34.11
CA ILE A 58 -7.05 -4.98 34.18
C ILE A 58 -7.75 -5.93 35.15
N LYS A 59 -8.18 -5.45 36.34
CA LYS A 59 -8.94 -6.29 37.28
C LYS A 59 -10.28 -6.76 36.68
N LEU A 60 -10.94 -5.92 35.88
CA LEU A 60 -12.19 -6.30 35.21
C LEU A 60 -11.99 -7.39 34.15
N LEU A 61 -10.81 -7.48 33.54
CA LEU A 61 -10.49 -8.56 32.61
C LEU A 61 -10.53 -9.96 33.28
N LYS A 62 -10.35 -10.03 34.60
CA LYS A 62 -10.43 -11.28 35.39
C LYS A 62 -11.86 -11.63 35.84
N ASN A 63 -12.87 -10.86 35.43
CA ASN A 63 -14.26 -11.11 35.82
C ASN A 63 -14.81 -12.36 35.13
N ASN A 64 -15.70 -13.10 35.81
CA ASN A 64 -16.35 -14.28 35.23
C ASN A 64 -17.40 -13.92 34.16
N ASP A 65 -17.98 -12.73 34.23
CA ASP A 65 -18.95 -12.25 33.25
C ASP A 65 -18.24 -11.83 31.95
N TYR A 66 -18.66 -12.47 30.85
CA TYR A 66 -18.14 -12.19 29.51
C TYR A 66 -18.34 -10.73 29.07
N ASN A 67 -19.51 -10.15 29.35
CA ASN A 67 -19.83 -8.77 28.96
C ASN A 67 -18.94 -7.77 29.71
N ILE A 68 -18.68 -8.03 31.00
CA ILE A 68 -17.78 -7.19 31.81
C ILE A 68 -16.35 -7.27 31.27
N ARG A 69 -15.86 -8.47 30.93
CA ARG A 69 -14.55 -8.62 30.30
C ARG A 69 -14.47 -7.88 28.97
N LEU A 70 -15.50 -8.00 28.12
CA LEU A 70 -15.55 -7.33 26.83
C LEU A 70 -15.51 -5.80 26.97
N THR A 71 -16.35 -5.24 27.84
CA THR A 71 -16.40 -3.79 28.11
C THR A 71 -15.06 -3.29 28.67
N ALA A 72 -14.38 -4.07 29.51
CA ALA A 72 -13.05 -3.73 30.00
C ALA A 72 -11.99 -3.70 28.88
N VAL A 73 -12.03 -4.67 27.96
CA VAL A 73 -11.16 -4.69 26.78
C VAL A 73 -11.41 -3.47 25.90
N GLU A 74 -12.68 -3.11 25.65
CA GLU A 74 -13.05 -1.93 24.84
C GLU A 74 -12.63 -0.61 25.51
N ALA A 75 -12.71 -0.52 26.85
CA ALA A 75 -12.17 0.62 27.59
C ALA A 75 -10.64 0.72 27.45
N ILE A 76 -9.92 -0.39 27.60
CA ILE A 76 -8.44 -0.42 27.43
C ILE A 76 -8.05 -0.04 26.01
N GLU A 77 -8.81 -0.50 25.01
CA GLU A 77 -8.62 -0.12 23.60
C GLU A 77 -8.66 1.39 23.42
N LYS A 78 -9.67 2.06 24.00
CA LYS A 78 -9.84 3.50 23.89
C LYS A 78 -8.78 4.29 24.65
N VAL A 79 -8.29 3.78 25.77
CA VAL A 79 -7.20 4.40 26.53
C VAL A 79 -5.84 4.20 25.84
N SER A 80 -5.66 3.12 25.04
CA SER A 80 -4.47 2.87 24.22
C SER A 80 -3.12 2.88 24.97
N SER A 81 -3.12 2.48 26.25
CA SER A 81 -1.92 2.52 27.10
C SER A 81 -1.03 1.28 26.96
N LYS A 82 0.28 1.50 26.84
CA LYS A 82 1.31 0.45 26.82
C LYS A 82 1.40 -0.32 28.15
N ASN A 83 0.97 0.28 29.27
CA ASN A 83 1.03 -0.36 30.58
C ASN A 83 0.13 -1.60 30.69
N ALA A 84 -0.88 -1.73 29.82
CA ALA A 84 -1.78 -2.88 29.80
C ALA A 84 -1.21 -4.11 29.06
N ILE A 85 -0.14 -3.96 28.28
CA ILE A 85 0.36 -5.02 27.37
C ILE A 85 0.66 -6.35 28.09
N PRO A 86 1.39 -6.38 29.24
CA PRO A 86 1.72 -7.64 29.89
C PRO A 86 0.48 -8.44 30.32
N GLU A 87 -0.57 -7.75 30.76
CA GLU A 87 -1.81 -8.40 31.16
C GLU A 87 -2.64 -8.81 29.94
N LEU A 88 -2.73 -7.97 28.91
CA LEU A 88 -3.40 -8.29 27.65
C LEU A 88 -2.84 -9.57 27.02
N ILE A 89 -1.52 -9.76 27.06
CA ILE A 89 -0.85 -10.98 26.60
C ILE A 89 -1.42 -12.25 27.26
N ASN A 90 -1.81 -12.20 28.54
CA ASN A 90 -2.37 -13.38 29.22
C ASN A 90 -3.69 -13.87 28.58
N PHE A 91 -4.44 -12.98 27.94
CA PHE A 91 -5.70 -13.31 27.27
C PHE A 91 -5.51 -13.94 25.88
N LEU A 92 -4.27 -13.94 25.36
CA LEU A 92 -3.94 -14.66 24.12
C LEU A 92 -3.83 -16.18 24.32
N LYS A 93 -3.92 -16.67 25.56
CA LYS A 93 -3.84 -18.11 25.89
C LYS A 93 -5.09 -18.91 25.49
N ASP A 94 -6.20 -18.23 25.18
CA ASP A 94 -7.45 -18.86 24.70
C ASP A 94 -7.96 -18.18 23.40
N PRO A 95 -7.44 -18.59 22.23
CA PRO A 95 -7.71 -17.89 20.97
C PRO A 95 -9.08 -18.13 20.35
N GLY A 96 -9.82 -19.13 20.82
CA GLY A 96 -11.21 -19.35 20.41
C GLY A 96 -12.17 -18.32 21.00
N SER A 97 -11.73 -17.55 22.00
CA SER A 97 -12.56 -16.54 22.64
C SER A 97 -12.67 -15.25 21.81
N ASN A 98 -13.87 -14.66 21.76
CA ASN A 98 -14.07 -13.31 21.20
C ASN A 98 -13.17 -12.25 21.87
N ILE A 99 -12.71 -12.52 23.09
CA ILE A 99 -11.80 -11.67 23.86
C ILE A 99 -10.39 -11.70 23.23
N CYS A 100 -9.84 -12.87 22.89
CA CYS A 100 -8.54 -12.95 22.23
C CYS A 100 -8.53 -12.12 20.94
N ARG A 101 -9.61 -12.21 20.14
CA ARG A 101 -9.76 -11.40 18.92
C ARG A 101 -9.60 -9.91 19.21
N ARG A 102 -10.32 -9.39 20.22
CA ARG A 102 -10.23 -7.97 20.60
C ARG A 102 -8.85 -7.59 21.14
N VAL A 103 -8.25 -8.46 21.94
CA VAL A 103 -6.92 -8.25 22.52
C VAL A 103 -5.85 -8.16 21.43
N VAL A 104 -5.90 -9.03 20.41
CA VAL A 104 -5.02 -8.96 19.24
C VAL A 104 -5.17 -7.62 18.52
N ASP A 105 -6.40 -7.16 18.29
CA ASP A 105 -6.67 -5.85 17.66
C ASP A 105 -6.07 -4.69 18.48
N ILE A 106 -6.20 -4.71 19.81
CA ILE A 106 -5.63 -3.71 20.72
C ILE A 106 -4.11 -3.70 20.63
N LEU A 107 -3.47 -4.87 20.72
CA LEU A 107 -2.01 -4.97 20.65
C LEU A 107 -1.46 -4.42 19.33
N GLY A 108 -2.20 -4.60 18.23
CA GLY A 108 -1.88 -3.99 16.94
C GLY A 108 -2.00 -2.46 16.93
N LYS A 109 -3.03 -1.90 17.58
CA LYS A 109 -3.20 -0.44 17.68
C LYS A 109 -2.15 0.22 18.57
N ILE A 110 -1.77 -0.44 19.66
CA ILE A 110 -0.70 0.04 20.56
C ILE A 110 0.68 -0.05 19.85
N ALA A 111 0.78 -0.85 18.79
CA ALA A 111 1.98 -1.05 17.99
C ALA A 111 3.20 -1.47 18.82
N SER A 112 2.99 -2.34 19.81
CA SER A 112 4.06 -2.75 20.72
C SER A 112 4.76 -4.03 20.27
N GLU A 113 6.07 -3.93 20.09
CA GLU A 113 6.94 -5.07 19.78
C GLU A 113 6.99 -6.11 20.90
N ILE A 114 6.70 -5.71 22.15
CA ILE A 114 6.68 -6.62 23.32
C ILE A 114 5.66 -7.75 23.11
N ALA A 115 4.59 -7.51 22.37
CA ALA A 115 3.55 -8.49 22.15
C ALA A 115 3.88 -9.50 21.03
N ILE A 116 4.89 -9.22 20.20
CA ILE A 116 5.19 -10.03 19.00
C ILE A 116 5.50 -11.48 19.34
N PRO A 117 6.35 -11.82 20.33
CA PRO A 117 6.64 -13.22 20.63
C PRO A 117 5.39 -14.05 20.97
N GLU A 118 4.40 -13.42 21.60
CA GLU A 118 3.15 -14.07 21.98
C GLU A 118 2.17 -14.13 20.81
N LEU A 119 2.11 -13.09 19.97
CA LEU A 119 1.36 -13.11 18.72
C LEU A 119 1.88 -14.16 17.74
N ILE A 120 3.20 -14.40 17.70
CA ILE A 120 3.81 -15.48 16.90
C ILE A 120 3.31 -16.86 17.33
N LYS A 121 3.02 -17.08 18.63
CA LYS A 121 2.45 -18.36 19.07
C LYS A 121 1.09 -18.63 18.44
N LEU A 122 0.32 -17.58 18.15
CA LEU A 122 -0.98 -17.69 17.49
C LEU A 122 -0.88 -18.19 16.04
N PHE A 123 0.29 -18.10 15.40
CA PHE A 123 0.51 -18.60 14.04
C PHE A 123 0.38 -20.12 13.92
N LYS A 124 0.39 -20.85 15.04
CA LYS A 124 0.30 -22.32 15.06
C LYS A 124 -1.08 -22.83 15.45
N TYR A 125 -2.06 -21.94 15.63
CA TYR A 125 -3.40 -22.34 16.04
C TYR A 125 -4.15 -23.06 14.92
N PRO A 126 -5.02 -24.03 15.26
CA PRO A 126 -5.80 -24.78 14.27
C PRO A 126 -6.67 -23.89 13.37
N GLU A 127 -7.27 -22.86 13.95
CA GLU A 127 -8.22 -21.99 13.27
C GLU A 127 -7.51 -20.93 12.42
N SER A 128 -7.81 -20.90 11.12
CA SER A 128 -7.14 -19.99 10.18
C SER A 128 -7.49 -18.52 10.41
N ASN A 129 -8.67 -18.22 10.93
CA ASN A 129 -9.06 -16.86 11.31
C ASN A 129 -8.15 -16.27 12.41
N VAL A 130 -7.78 -17.07 13.42
CA VAL A 130 -6.85 -16.68 14.49
C VAL A 130 -5.47 -16.42 13.91
N ARG A 131 -4.97 -17.33 13.06
CA ARG A 131 -3.69 -17.16 12.38
C ARG A 131 -3.66 -15.88 11.54
N CYS A 132 -4.66 -15.68 10.68
CA CYS A 132 -4.82 -14.49 9.85
C CYS A 132 -4.78 -13.20 10.67
N GLN A 133 -5.54 -13.15 11.77
CA GLN A 133 -5.62 -11.95 12.58
C GLN A 133 -4.28 -11.61 13.25
N ALA A 134 -3.62 -12.61 13.83
CA ALA A 134 -2.30 -12.42 14.43
C ALA A 134 -1.28 -11.93 13.40
N VAL A 135 -1.30 -12.51 12.20
CA VAL A 135 -0.44 -12.11 11.07
C VAL A 135 -0.70 -10.67 10.64
N GLU A 136 -1.97 -10.29 10.49
CA GLU A 136 -2.34 -8.92 10.09
C GLU A 136 -1.84 -7.90 11.11
N VAL A 137 -2.00 -8.20 12.41
CA VAL A 137 -1.54 -7.34 13.49
C VAL A 137 -0.01 -7.24 13.53
N VAL A 138 0.70 -8.36 13.43
CA VAL A 138 2.17 -8.34 13.36
C VAL A 138 2.66 -7.54 12.15
N GLY A 139 2.01 -7.66 11.00
CA GLY A 139 2.30 -6.86 9.82
C GLY A 139 2.01 -5.36 9.99
N LYS A 140 1.02 -4.99 10.80
CA LYS A 140 0.74 -3.58 11.17
C LYS A 140 1.79 -3.02 12.14
N ILE A 141 2.28 -3.84 13.08
CA ILE A 141 3.36 -3.43 14.00
C ILE A 141 4.65 -3.18 13.20
N GLY A 142 4.90 -3.95 12.14
CA GLY A 142 5.97 -3.66 11.18
C GLY A 142 7.37 -4.07 11.64
N SER A 143 7.48 -4.85 12.71
CA SER A 143 8.78 -5.26 13.26
C SER A 143 9.36 -6.48 12.55
N GLY A 144 10.69 -6.47 12.35
CA GLY A 144 11.44 -7.56 11.72
C GLY A 144 11.48 -8.87 12.51
N ILE A 145 11.13 -8.86 13.81
CA ILE A 145 11.20 -10.03 14.70
C ILE A 145 10.40 -11.21 14.17
N ALA A 146 9.27 -10.95 13.52
CA ALA A 146 8.35 -12.00 13.05
C ALA A 146 8.64 -12.51 11.64
N VAL A 147 9.61 -11.93 10.92
CA VAL A 147 9.80 -12.21 9.49
C VAL A 147 10.03 -13.69 9.20
N SER A 148 10.86 -14.37 10.00
CA SER A 148 11.15 -15.80 9.82
C SER A 148 9.90 -16.68 9.95
N GLU A 149 9.00 -16.37 10.90
CA GLU A 149 7.76 -17.11 11.11
C GLU A 149 6.69 -16.74 10.07
N LEU A 150 6.64 -15.48 9.64
CA LEU A 150 5.78 -15.04 8.53
C LEU A 150 6.15 -15.72 7.21
N ILE A 151 7.45 -15.91 6.94
CA ILE A 151 7.93 -16.64 5.76
C ILE A 151 7.40 -18.09 5.77
N LYS A 152 7.35 -18.76 6.92
CA LYS A 152 6.80 -20.12 7.03
C LYS A 152 5.30 -20.15 6.71
N LEU A 153 4.55 -19.13 7.10
CA LEU A 153 3.12 -19.03 6.81
C LEU A 153 2.78 -18.80 5.33
N LEU A 154 3.78 -18.51 4.48
CA LEU A 154 3.61 -18.55 3.03
C LEU A 154 3.38 -19.97 2.48
N GLU A 155 3.49 -20.99 3.32
CA GLU A 155 3.19 -22.40 3.02
C GLU A 155 1.94 -22.92 3.74
N ASP A 156 1.19 -22.05 4.41
CA ASP A 156 -0.02 -22.45 5.14
C ASP A 156 -1.06 -23.11 4.22
N LEU A 157 -1.78 -24.11 4.72
CA LEU A 157 -2.84 -24.79 3.97
C LEU A 157 -3.97 -23.83 3.60
N ASP A 158 -4.24 -22.85 4.46
CA ASP A 158 -5.27 -21.85 4.27
C ASP A 158 -4.74 -20.67 3.43
N LYS A 159 -5.42 -20.39 2.32
CA LYS A 159 -5.05 -19.33 1.38
C LYS A 159 -5.15 -17.92 1.98
N ASP A 160 -6.08 -17.69 2.92
CA ASP A 160 -6.23 -16.38 3.57
C ASP A 160 -5.05 -16.13 4.51
N VAL A 161 -4.49 -17.18 5.11
CA VAL A 161 -3.26 -17.09 5.92
C VAL A 161 -2.07 -16.78 5.03
N ARG A 162 -1.89 -17.50 3.92
CA ARG A 162 -0.82 -17.22 2.94
C ARG A 162 -0.89 -15.79 2.41
N ARG A 163 -2.10 -15.33 2.04
CA ARG A 163 -2.35 -13.94 1.61
C ARG A 163 -1.95 -12.94 2.70
N SER A 164 -2.43 -13.13 3.92
CA SER A 164 -2.15 -12.26 5.07
C SER A 164 -0.64 -12.18 5.34
N ALA A 165 0.06 -13.31 5.24
CA ALA A 165 1.50 -13.38 5.46
C ALA A 165 2.28 -12.59 4.38
N ALA A 166 1.91 -12.73 3.10
CA ALA A 166 2.49 -11.93 2.03
C ALA A 166 2.29 -10.42 2.26
N GLU A 167 1.07 -10.01 2.63
CA GLU A 167 0.76 -8.61 2.94
C GLU A 167 1.56 -8.07 4.13
N ALA A 168 1.70 -8.87 5.20
CA ALA A 168 2.48 -8.52 6.38
C ALA A 168 3.96 -8.34 6.04
N LEU A 169 4.56 -9.27 5.29
CA LEU A 169 5.95 -9.18 4.83
C LEU A 169 6.19 -7.94 3.95
N GLY A 170 5.21 -7.60 3.09
CA GLY A 170 5.25 -6.39 2.29
C GLY A 170 5.11 -5.09 3.11
N LYS A 171 4.44 -5.11 4.26
CA LYS A 171 4.36 -3.96 5.19
C LYS A 171 5.66 -3.79 6.01
N ILE A 172 6.28 -4.91 6.39
CA ILE A 172 7.56 -4.93 7.11
C ILE A 172 8.73 -4.55 6.17
N CYS A 173 8.55 -4.69 4.85
CA CYS A 173 9.57 -4.40 3.82
C CYS A 173 10.86 -5.20 3.99
N SER A 174 10.76 -6.49 4.34
CA SER A 174 11.95 -7.33 4.52
C SER A 174 12.44 -7.98 3.21
N GLU A 175 13.65 -7.62 2.79
CA GLU A 175 14.37 -8.27 1.68
C GLU A 175 14.54 -9.79 1.88
N THR A 176 14.68 -10.26 3.12
CA THR A 176 14.83 -11.70 3.42
C THR A 176 13.64 -12.54 2.96
N ALA A 177 12.46 -11.93 2.80
CA ALA A 177 11.26 -12.61 2.35
C ALA A 177 11.18 -12.76 0.83
N VAL A 178 12.00 -12.03 0.06
CA VAL A 178 11.87 -11.93 -1.39
C VAL A 178 11.94 -13.30 -2.09
N PRO A 179 12.89 -14.21 -1.79
CA PRO A 179 12.94 -15.51 -2.45
C PRO A 179 11.65 -16.32 -2.28
N ARG A 180 11.05 -16.29 -1.08
CA ARG A 180 9.80 -17.00 -0.80
C ARG A 180 8.59 -16.29 -1.40
N LEU A 181 8.58 -14.95 -1.37
CA LEU A 181 7.55 -14.14 -2.02
C LEU A 181 7.53 -14.34 -3.55
N ILE A 182 8.68 -14.60 -4.19
CA ILE A 182 8.76 -14.96 -5.61
C ILE A 182 8.09 -16.32 -5.85
N GLN A 183 8.33 -17.32 -4.99
CA GLN A 183 7.74 -18.66 -5.15
C GLN A 183 6.20 -18.63 -5.07
N ILE A 184 5.63 -17.83 -4.17
CA ILE A 184 4.16 -17.72 -4.04
C ILE A 184 3.50 -16.93 -5.19
N LEU A 185 4.27 -16.31 -6.10
CA LEU A 185 3.71 -15.73 -7.33
C LEU A 185 3.10 -16.81 -8.23
N GLU A 186 3.38 -18.08 -8.00
CA GLU A 186 2.81 -19.23 -8.71
C GLU A 186 1.66 -19.90 -7.92
N ASP A 187 1.18 -19.30 -6.83
CA ASP A 187 0.12 -19.89 -6.00
C ASP A 187 -1.16 -20.15 -6.82
N SER A 188 -1.85 -21.24 -6.51
CA SER A 188 -3.15 -21.59 -7.10
C SER A 188 -4.21 -20.49 -6.91
N ASP A 189 -4.19 -19.78 -5.78
CA ASP A 189 -5.15 -18.73 -5.47
C ASP A 189 -4.67 -17.35 -5.95
N LYS A 190 -5.53 -16.70 -6.72
CA LYS A 190 -5.24 -15.41 -7.34
C LYS A 190 -5.06 -14.27 -6.34
N ASP A 191 -5.71 -14.31 -5.18
CA ASP A 191 -5.57 -13.26 -4.17
C ASP A 191 -4.20 -13.39 -3.47
N VAL A 192 -3.71 -14.62 -3.30
CA VAL A 192 -2.33 -14.87 -2.83
C VAL A 192 -1.31 -14.34 -3.84
N ARG A 193 -1.44 -14.70 -5.13
CA ARG A 193 -0.55 -14.18 -6.19
C ARG A 193 -0.54 -12.66 -6.25
N ARG A 194 -1.73 -12.03 -6.13
CA ARG A 194 -1.87 -10.57 -6.09
C ARG A 194 -1.10 -9.96 -4.91
N SER A 195 -1.35 -10.47 -3.69
CA SER A 195 -0.72 -9.93 -2.48
C SER A 195 0.80 -10.15 -2.48
N ALA A 196 1.29 -11.24 -3.07
CA ALA A 196 2.70 -11.48 -3.30
C ALA A 196 3.33 -10.42 -4.22
N ALA A 197 2.70 -10.13 -5.37
CA ALA A 197 3.18 -9.10 -6.29
C ALA A 197 3.21 -7.72 -5.62
N GLU A 198 2.16 -7.37 -4.88
CA GLU A 198 2.10 -6.11 -4.13
C GLU A 198 3.17 -6.02 -3.05
N ALA A 199 3.45 -7.12 -2.33
CA ALA A 199 4.49 -7.17 -1.31
C ALA A 199 5.88 -6.96 -1.91
N LEU A 200 6.20 -7.65 -3.02
CA LEU A 200 7.47 -7.47 -3.74
C LEU A 200 7.63 -6.03 -4.26
N GLY A 201 6.55 -5.43 -4.76
CA GLY A 201 6.55 -4.03 -5.17
C GLY A 201 6.76 -3.04 -4.01
N LYS A 202 6.32 -3.36 -2.80
CA LYS A 202 6.59 -2.54 -1.60
C LYS A 202 8.02 -2.69 -1.10
N ILE A 203 8.57 -3.91 -1.15
CA ILE A 203 9.96 -4.19 -0.79
C ILE A 203 10.90 -3.47 -1.77
N GLY A 204 10.60 -3.51 -3.07
CA GLY A 204 11.37 -2.77 -4.08
C GLY A 204 12.61 -3.51 -4.60
N SER A 205 12.76 -4.80 -4.28
CA SER A 205 13.92 -5.60 -4.70
C SER A 205 13.91 -5.90 -6.20
N GLU A 206 15.00 -5.58 -6.91
CA GLU A 206 15.14 -5.94 -8.33
C GLU A 206 15.15 -7.45 -8.57
N THR A 207 15.53 -8.23 -7.55
CA THR A 207 15.53 -9.71 -7.61
C THR A 207 14.13 -10.28 -7.87
N ALA A 208 13.07 -9.52 -7.59
CA ALA A 208 11.69 -9.88 -7.83
C ALA A 208 11.25 -9.79 -9.30
N ILE A 209 11.99 -9.04 -10.12
CA ILE A 209 11.55 -8.68 -11.49
C ILE A 209 11.33 -9.91 -12.38
N PRO A 210 12.24 -10.91 -12.43
CA PRO A 210 12.02 -12.11 -13.23
C PRO A 210 10.75 -12.87 -12.84
N GLY A 211 10.41 -12.89 -11.54
CA GLY A 211 9.19 -13.52 -11.04
C GLY A 211 7.93 -12.72 -11.36
N LEU A 212 8.00 -11.38 -11.37
CA LEU A 212 6.85 -10.51 -11.64
C LEU A 212 6.48 -10.44 -13.13
N ILE A 213 7.43 -10.63 -14.04
CA ILE A 213 7.21 -10.53 -15.50
C ILE A 213 6.13 -11.51 -16.00
N PRO A 214 6.15 -12.82 -15.65
CA PRO A 214 5.09 -13.75 -16.05
C PRO A 214 3.68 -13.31 -15.65
N LEU A 215 3.54 -12.63 -14.50
CA LEU A 215 2.24 -12.21 -13.97
C LEU A 215 1.60 -11.10 -14.80
N LEU A 216 2.36 -10.39 -15.65
CA LEU A 216 1.81 -9.44 -16.61
C LEU A 216 0.82 -10.09 -17.60
N LYS A 217 0.87 -11.42 -17.74
CA LYS A 217 -0.02 -12.23 -18.57
C LYS A 217 -0.93 -13.16 -17.75
N ASP A 218 -1.02 -12.97 -16.42
CA ASP A 218 -1.89 -13.78 -15.57
C ASP A 218 -3.35 -13.77 -16.04
N SER A 219 -4.05 -14.88 -15.86
CA SER A 219 -5.49 -15.00 -16.13
C SER A 219 -6.34 -13.95 -15.38
N ASP A 220 -6.00 -13.62 -14.13
CA ASP A 220 -6.73 -12.67 -13.32
C ASP A 220 -6.23 -11.24 -13.55
N LYS A 221 -7.16 -10.35 -13.86
CA LYS A 221 -6.87 -8.93 -14.17
C LYS A 221 -6.22 -8.18 -13.02
N ASN A 222 -6.56 -8.50 -11.77
CA ASN A 222 -6.01 -7.80 -10.61
C ASN A 222 -4.56 -8.22 -10.38
N VAL A 223 -4.22 -9.48 -10.65
CA VAL A 223 -2.84 -9.99 -10.59
C VAL A 223 -1.98 -9.28 -11.64
N ARG A 224 -2.44 -9.20 -12.90
CA ARG A 224 -1.73 -8.46 -13.96
C ARG A 224 -1.47 -7.00 -13.59
N ARG A 225 -2.49 -6.34 -13.03
CA ARG A 225 -2.40 -4.95 -12.56
C ARG A 225 -1.36 -4.79 -11.46
N SER A 226 -1.40 -5.65 -10.43
CA SER A 226 -0.48 -5.59 -9.30
C SER A 226 0.96 -5.89 -9.73
N ALA A 227 1.19 -6.77 -10.70
CA ALA A 227 2.51 -7.01 -11.27
C ALA A 227 3.08 -5.79 -12.00
N ALA A 228 2.28 -5.13 -12.87
CA ALA A 228 2.72 -3.90 -13.55
C ALA A 228 3.00 -2.77 -12.55
N GLU A 229 2.16 -2.61 -11.53
CA GLU A 229 2.37 -1.62 -10.47
C GLU A 229 3.62 -1.92 -9.64
N ALA A 230 3.87 -3.20 -9.31
CA ALA A 230 5.06 -3.63 -8.58
C ALA A 230 6.34 -3.34 -9.34
N LEU A 231 6.40 -3.69 -10.64
CA LEU A 231 7.54 -3.35 -11.51
C LEU A 231 7.78 -1.83 -11.57
N GLY A 232 6.70 -1.05 -11.65
CA GLY A 232 6.79 0.42 -11.60
C GLY A 232 7.30 0.96 -10.26
N LYS A 233 6.96 0.32 -9.13
CA LYS A 233 7.45 0.70 -7.79
C LYS A 233 8.90 0.32 -7.56
N ILE A 234 9.32 -0.86 -8.06
CA ILE A 234 10.73 -1.27 -8.06
C ILE A 234 11.56 -0.26 -8.86
N GLY A 235 11.00 0.26 -9.97
CA GLY A 235 11.59 1.39 -10.69
C GLY A 235 12.84 1.05 -11.52
N SER A 236 13.15 -0.24 -11.68
CA SER A 236 14.31 -0.70 -12.44
C SER A 236 14.09 -0.63 -13.94
N GLU A 237 15.12 -0.21 -14.66
CA GLU A 237 15.12 -0.18 -16.13
C GLU A 237 15.03 -1.57 -16.77
N THR A 238 15.34 -2.62 -16.00
CA THR A 238 15.26 -4.01 -16.46
C THR A 238 13.83 -4.42 -16.82
N ALA A 239 12.81 -3.76 -16.25
CA ALA A 239 11.40 -4.01 -16.53
C ALA A 239 10.88 -3.31 -17.80
N ILE A 240 11.62 -2.34 -18.35
CA ILE A 240 11.18 -1.53 -19.50
C ILE A 240 10.79 -2.39 -20.72
N PRO A 241 11.60 -3.38 -21.16
CA PRO A 241 11.29 -4.16 -22.36
C PRO A 241 9.97 -4.92 -22.26
N GLU A 242 9.59 -5.36 -21.05
CA GLU A 242 8.38 -6.13 -20.81
C GLU A 242 7.13 -5.25 -20.62
N LEU A 243 7.30 -4.01 -20.13
CA LEU A 243 6.21 -3.05 -19.96
C LEU A 243 5.81 -2.34 -21.26
N ILE A 244 6.74 -2.14 -22.20
CA ILE A 244 6.46 -1.43 -23.47
C ILE A 244 5.37 -2.12 -24.32
N PRO A 245 5.40 -3.45 -24.53
CA PRO A 245 4.34 -4.15 -25.28
C PRO A 245 2.94 -3.93 -24.69
N LEU A 246 2.83 -3.78 -23.37
CA LEU A 246 1.56 -3.60 -22.67
C LEU A 246 0.89 -2.25 -22.94
N LEU A 247 1.61 -1.25 -23.47
CA LEU A 247 1.00 -0.01 -23.95
C LEU A 247 0.04 -0.23 -25.13
N LYS A 248 0.12 -1.40 -25.78
CA LYS A 248 -0.76 -1.85 -26.86
C LYS A 248 -1.71 -2.96 -26.43
N ASP A 249 -1.76 -3.28 -25.13
CA ASP A 249 -2.64 -4.33 -24.63
C ASP A 249 -4.10 -4.04 -24.97
N SER A 250 -4.88 -5.09 -25.20
CA SER A 250 -6.32 -4.97 -25.49
C SER A 250 -7.08 -4.32 -24.32
N SER A 251 -6.69 -4.63 -23.08
CA SER A 251 -7.23 -4.07 -21.86
C SER A 251 -6.81 -2.61 -21.66
N CYS A 252 -7.78 -1.72 -21.46
CA CYS A 252 -7.48 -0.32 -21.13
C CYS A 252 -6.73 -0.18 -19.80
N ASP A 253 -7.07 -1.00 -18.82
CA ASP A 253 -6.43 -1.00 -17.50
C ASP A 253 -4.95 -1.37 -17.60
N MET A 254 -4.61 -2.38 -18.43
CA MET A 254 -3.21 -2.77 -18.63
C MET A 254 -2.40 -1.70 -19.35
N ARG A 255 -2.97 -1.02 -20.35
CA ARG A 255 -2.31 0.12 -20.99
C ARG A 255 -2.02 1.25 -20.01
N ASP A 256 -2.97 1.55 -19.13
CA ASP A 256 -2.85 2.61 -18.13
C ASP A 256 -1.80 2.26 -17.08
N LYS A 257 -1.76 1.00 -16.65
CA LYS A 257 -0.81 0.51 -15.65
C LYS A 257 0.60 0.39 -16.19
N ALA A 258 0.76 -0.04 -17.44
CA ALA A 258 2.05 -0.03 -18.13
C ALA A 258 2.58 1.40 -18.28
N ALA A 259 1.71 2.35 -18.68
CA ALA A 259 2.07 3.75 -18.79
C ALA A 259 2.47 4.35 -17.43
N GLU A 260 1.70 4.07 -16.37
CA GLU A 260 2.02 4.49 -15.01
C GLU A 260 3.36 3.93 -14.53
N ALA A 261 3.61 2.63 -14.76
CA ALA A 261 4.84 1.95 -14.37
C ALA A 261 6.07 2.52 -15.10
N LEU A 262 5.98 2.70 -16.43
CA LEU A 262 7.04 3.31 -17.23
C LEU A 262 7.29 4.77 -16.83
N GLY A 263 6.24 5.52 -16.49
CA GLY A 263 6.36 6.87 -15.95
C GLY A 263 7.03 6.91 -14.58
N LYS A 264 6.78 5.92 -13.71
CA LYS A 264 7.43 5.77 -12.40
C LYS A 264 8.92 5.45 -12.53
N ILE A 265 9.29 4.49 -13.40
CA ILE A 265 10.68 4.22 -13.77
C ILE A 265 11.31 5.52 -14.27
N GLY A 266 10.70 6.10 -15.31
CA GLY A 266 10.98 7.43 -15.85
C GLY A 266 12.45 7.78 -16.02
N SER A 267 13.20 6.83 -16.59
CA SER A 267 14.58 7.02 -16.99
C SER A 267 14.68 7.53 -18.42
N GLU A 268 15.83 8.07 -18.79
CA GLU A 268 16.11 8.50 -20.17
C GLU A 268 15.97 7.33 -21.16
N LYS A 269 16.41 6.13 -20.76
CA LYS A 269 16.25 4.90 -21.55
C LYS A 269 14.78 4.61 -21.86
N THR A 270 13.86 4.92 -20.94
CA THR A 270 12.42 4.79 -21.17
C THR A 270 11.96 5.70 -22.32
N ILE A 271 12.42 6.95 -22.35
CA ILE A 271 12.11 7.90 -23.44
C ILE A 271 12.64 7.36 -24.78
N ILE A 272 13.90 6.92 -24.80
CA ILE A 272 14.54 6.39 -26.00
C ILE A 272 13.76 5.19 -26.55
N GLU A 273 13.41 4.23 -25.71
CA GLU A 273 12.76 3.00 -26.16
C GLU A 273 11.31 3.21 -26.56
N LEU A 274 10.58 4.11 -25.89
CA LEU A 274 9.25 4.53 -26.32
C LEU A 274 9.29 5.26 -27.67
N THR A 275 10.29 6.11 -27.89
CA THR A 275 10.48 6.82 -29.18
C THR A 275 10.76 5.84 -30.32
N LYS A 276 11.65 4.85 -30.11
CA LYS A 276 11.87 3.78 -31.10
C LYS A 276 10.60 2.99 -31.39
N THR A 277 9.81 2.71 -30.35
CA THR A 277 8.54 1.97 -30.49
C THR A 277 7.52 2.71 -31.35
N LEU A 278 7.49 4.05 -31.25
CA LEU A 278 6.68 4.91 -32.11
C LEU A 278 7.16 4.89 -33.57
N GLN A 279 8.48 4.85 -33.80
CA GLN A 279 9.06 4.89 -35.14
C GLN A 279 8.96 3.57 -35.91
N ASN A 280 9.16 2.44 -35.24
CA ASN A 280 9.25 1.12 -35.89
C ASN A 280 7.89 0.48 -36.20
N ASN A 281 6.76 1.16 -35.95
CA ASN A 281 5.43 0.57 -36.17
C ASN A 281 4.49 1.52 -36.92
N SER A 282 4.37 1.28 -38.23
CA SER A 282 3.22 1.68 -39.07
C SER A 282 1.88 1.07 -38.58
N SER A 283 1.93 0.18 -37.58
CA SER A 283 0.82 -0.55 -36.97
C SER A 283 0.25 0.06 -35.69
N PHE A 284 0.63 1.29 -35.30
CA PHE A 284 -0.11 2.08 -34.29
C PHE A 284 -1.51 2.51 -34.81
N LYS A 285 -2.26 1.59 -35.42
CA LYS A 285 -3.66 1.73 -35.80
C LYS A 285 -4.58 1.99 -34.59
N PHE A 286 -4.10 1.75 -33.37
CA PHE A 286 -4.79 2.12 -32.14
C PHE A 286 -4.38 3.53 -31.69
N LYS A 287 -5.13 4.56 -32.09
CA LYS A 287 -5.00 5.96 -31.62
C LYS A 287 -4.81 6.05 -30.08
N LYS A 288 -5.38 5.10 -29.33
CA LYS A 288 -5.34 5.03 -27.85
C LYS A 288 -3.96 4.67 -27.27
N GLY A 289 -3.23 3.71 -27.85
CA GLY A 289 -1.90 3.33 -27.35
C GLY A 289 -0.85 4.41 -27.62
N LEU A 290 -0.99 5.11 -28.76
CA LEU A 290 -0.15 6.25 -29.15
C LEU A 290 -0.28 7.39 -28.13
N SER A 291 -1.52 7.78 -27.80
CA SER A 291 -1.80 8.82 -26.80
C SER A 291 -1.18 8.51 -25.43
N LYS A 292 -1.23 7.24 -24.98
CA LYS A 292 -0.63 6.83 -23.70
C LYS A 292 0.90 6.92 -23.75
N THR A 293 1.50 6.42 -24.82
CA THR A 293 2.95 6.47 -25.04
C THR A 293 3.48 7.91 -24.99
N VAL A 294 2.83 8.83 -25.72
CA VAL A 294 3.20 10.26 -25.72
C VAL A 294 3.05 10.88 -24.33
N LYS A 295 1.96 10.57 -23.61
CA LYS A 295 1.74 11.07 -22.24
C LYS A 295 2.84 10.63 -21.27
N VAL A 296 3.32 9.39 -21.40
CA VAL A 296 4.44 8.87 -20.57
C VAL A 296 5.71 9.65 -20.87
N ILE A 297 6.07 9.82 -22.15
CA ILE A 297 7.24 10.60 -22.56
C ILE A 297 7.18 12.02 -21.97
N GLN A 298 6.05 12.72 -22.12
CA GLN A 298 5.85 14.06 -21.57
C GLN A 298 6.02 14.09 -20.04
N THR A 299 5.45 13.11 -19.34
CA THR A 299 5.55 13.01 -17.87
C THR A 299 7.00 12.86 -17.42
N ILE A 300 7.76 11.99 -18.10
CA ILE A 300 9.17 11.75 -17.79
C ILE A 300 10.01 13.00 -18.11
N GLN A 301 9.78 13.64 -19.27
CA GLN A 301 10.47 14.87 -19.67
C GLN A 301 10.25 16.03 -18.67
N GLN A 302 9.02 16.20 -18.19
CA GLN A 302 8.70 17.18 -17.15
C GLN A 302 9.45 16.88 -15.85
N ARG A 303 9.43 15.62 -15.41
CA ARG A 303 10.09 15.18 -14.16
C ARG A 303 11.61 15.38 -14.21
N LEU A 304 12.24 15.02 -15.33
CA LEU A 304 13.67 15.17 -15.56
C LEU A 304 14.08 16.62 -15.88
N GLN A 305 13.14 17.56 -15.91
CA GLN A 305 13.35 18.97 -16.24
C GLN A 305 14.04 19.20 -17.59
N TYR A 306 13.93 18.25 -18.52
CA TYR A 306 14.34 18.49 -19.90
C TYR A 306 13.54 19.65 -20.53
N TYR A 307 12.35 19.99 -19.98
CA TYR A 307 11.48 21.07 -20.42
C TYR A 307 11.09 22.08 -19.33
N LYS A 308 11.79 23.22 -19.28
CA LYS A 308 11.32 24.47 -18.63
C LYS A 308 11.61 25.70 -19.51
N PRO A 309 10.72 26.10 -20.44
CA PRO A 309 10.76 27.45 -20.98
C PRO A 309 9.81 28.33 -20.14
N THR A 310 10.35 29.22 -19.30
CA THR A 310 9.57 30.38 -18.82
C THR A 310 9.53 31.43 -19.94
N PRO A 311 8.38 31.68 -20.60
CA PRO A 311 8.32 32.71 -21.62
C PRO A 311 8.21 34.06 -20.90
N LYS A 312 9.26 34.89 -20.99
CA LYS A 312 9.23 36.29 -20.50
C LYS A 312 8.51 37.26 -21.46
N ILE A 313 7.94 36.78 -22.56
CA ILE A 313 7.42 37.61 -23.67
C ILE A 313 6.08 37.03 -24.15
N PRO A 314 5.08 37.87 -24.52
CA PRO A 314 3.80 37.39 -25.04
C PRO A 314 4.00 36.50 -26.27
N MET A 315 3.30 35.37 -26.30
CA MET A 315 3.43 34.35 -27.35
C MET A 315 3.11 34.92 -28.74
N SER A 316 4.14 35.05 -29.58
CA SER A 316 3.96 35.29 -31.02
C SER A 316 3.85 33.95 -31.77
N LYS A 317 3.19 33.96 -32.94
CA LYS A 317 2.99 32.79 -33.82
C LYS A 317 4.28 32.01 -34.11
N THR A 318 5.44 32.66 -34.03
CA THR A 318 6.77 32.09 -34.28
C THR A 318 7.28 31.16 -33.16
N LEU A 319 6.81 31.28 -31.91
CA LEU A 319 7.22 30.37 -30.82
C LEU A 319 6.49 29.01 -30.86
N SER A 320 5.34 28.92 -31.55
CA SER A 320 4.66 27.65 -31.80
C SER A 320 5.50 26.69 -32.67
N HIS A 321 6.39 27.24 -33.50
CA HIS A 321 7.29 26.51 -34.39
C HIS A 321 8.40 25.76 -33.65
N ASN A 322 8.95 26.33 -32.56
CA ASN A 322 9.91 25.62 -31.72
C ASN A 322 9.24 24.53 -30.89
N TYR A 323 7.94 24.67 -30.59
CA TYR A 323 7.13 23.62 -29.97
C TYR A 323 6.95 22.43 -30.93
N ALA A 324 6.76 22.67 -32.23
CA ALA A 324 6.61 21.64 -33.26
C ALA A 324 7.92 20.86 -33.53
N LEU A 325 9.07 21.55 -33.53
CA LEU A 325 10.41 20.95 -33.58
C LEU A 325 10.73 20.03 -32.37
N LEU A 326 9.93 20.15 -31.32
CA LEU A 326 10.14 19.56 -29.99
C LEU A 326 9.33 18.25 -29.81
N ILE A 327 8.27 18.12 -30.60
CA ILE A 327 7.44 16.92 -30.77
C ILE A 327 7.78 16.18 -32.07
N GLY A 328 8.81 16.64 -32.80
CA GLY A 328 9.32 15.97 -34.01
C GLY A 328 8.50 16.24 -35.28
N VAL A 329 8.03 17.46 -35.50
CA VAL A 329 7.32 17.85 -36.73
C VAL A 329 7.82 19.20 -37.24
N GLY A 330 8.72 19.20 -38.23
CA GLY A 330 9.05 20.39 -39.03
C GLY A 330 10.54 20.66 -39.23
N ASP A 331 10.91 21.00 -40.47
CA ASP A 331 12.28 21.30 -40.89
C ASP A 331 12.76 22.67 -40.37
N CYS A 332 13.95 22.69 -39.77
CA CYS A 332 14.59 23.92 -39.30
C CYS A 332 15.56 24.49 -40.35
N LYS A 333 15.29 25.70 -40.84
CA LYS A 333 16.13 26.42 -41.82
C LYS A 333 17.38 27.10 -41.23
N TYR A 334 17.62 27.07 -39.90
CA TYR A 334 18.72 27.80 -39.26
C TYR A 334 19.33 27.05 -38.05
N PRO A 335 20.53 26.43 -38.17
CA PRO A 335 21.04 25.45 -37.19
C PRO A 335 21.84 26.01 -36.00
N ASN A 336 21.97 27.33 -35.81
CA ASN A 336 23.00 27.89 -34.92
C ASN A 336 22.55 28.33 -33.51
N TRP A 337 21.39 27.90 -33.01
CA TRP A 337 20.92 28.27 -31.67
C TRP A 337 20.89 27.04 -30.76
N SER A 338 21.93 26.89 -29.94
CA SER A 338 22.10 25.83 -28.95
C SER A 338 21.37 26.15 -27.64
N LEU A 339 20.63 25.17 -27.13
CA LEU A 339 20.19 25.09 -25.73
C LEU A 339 21.00 23.96 -25.04
N PRO A 340 21.19 24.03 -23.71
CA PRO A 340 22.11 23.16 -22.99
C PRO A 340 21.47 21.78 -22.77
N VAL A 341 21.60 20.94 -23.78
CA VAL A 341 21.59 19.47 -23.72
C VAL A 341 22.79 19.07 -24.56
N THR A 342 23.53 18.01 -24.21
CA THR A 342 24.76 17.76 -24.96
C THR A 342 24.42 17.55 -26.44
N VAL A 343 25.16 18.23 -27.33
CA VAL A 343 24.88 18.30 -28.77
C VAL A 343 24.75 16.91 -29.40
N LYS A 344 25.35 15.87 -28.79
CA LYS A 344 25.23 14.47 -29.17
C LYS A 344 23.82 13.89 -28.97
N ASP A 345 23.12 14.26 -27.90
CA ASP A 345 21.80 13.69 -27.56
C ASP A 345 20.72 14.24 -28.51
N VAL A 346 20.81 15.55 -28.80
CA VAL A 346 19.95 16.21 -29.79
C VAL A 346 20.25 15.70 -31.20
N GLN A 347 21.52 15.47 -31.56
CA GLN A 347 21.88 14.90 -32.87
C GLN A 347 21.47 13.43 -33.03
N ALA A 348 21.54 12.63 -31.95
CA ALA A 348 21.07 11.25 -31.93
C ALA A 348 19.54 11.16 -32.10
N ILE A 349 18.79 12.05 -31.46
CA ILE A 349 17.33 12.18 -31.63
C ILE A 349 16.99 12.75 -33.02
N LYS A 350 17.75 13.73 -33.51
CA LYS A 350 17.53 14.41 -34.79
C LYS A 350 17.86 13.55 -36.01
N SER A 351 18.87 12.68 -35.98
CA SER A 351 19.12 11.70 -37.05
C SER A 351 18.10 10.56 -37.05
N PHE A 352 17.45 10.32 -35.92
CA PHE A 352 16.41 9.30 -35.73
C PHE A 352 15.03 9.76 -36.25
N LEU A 353 14.73 11.07 -36.20
CA LEU A 353 13.42 11.65 -36.53
C LEU A 353 13.24 12.05 -38.01
N THR A 354 14.25 11.88 -38.86
CA THR A 354 14.24 12.32 -40.28
C THR A 354 13.78 11.25 -41.28
N LYS A 355 13.11 10.18 -40.83
CA LYS A 355 12.60 9.13 -41.74
C LYS A 355 11.30 9.58 -42.44
N PRO A 356 11.23 9.55 -43.79
CA PRO A 356 10.08 10.02 -44.58
C PRO A 356 8.72 9.36 -44.26
N ASP A 357 8.73 8.13 -43.76
CA ASP A 357 7.53 7.29 -43.62
C ASP A 357 6.62 7.69 -42.43
N LEU A 358 7.04 8.66 -41.60
CA LEU A 358 6.32 9.10 -40.38
C LEU A 358 5.48 10.38 -40.57
N CYS A 359 5.61 11.08 -41.71
CA CYS A 359 4.87 12.33 -41.97
C CYS A 359 3.34 12.15 -42.11
N GLY A 360 2.85 10.96 -42.47
CA GLY A 360 1.42 10.73 -42.74
C GLY A 360 0.50 10.63 -41.53
N TYR A 361 1.03 10.64 -40.30
CA TYR A 361 0.25 10.42 -39.07
C TYR A 361 -0.08 11.68 -38.27
N ILE A 362 0.44 12.84 -38.68
CA ILE A 362 0.26 14.12 -37.96
C ILE A 362 -0.91 14.94 -38.53
N ASP A 363 -1.39 14.61 -39.74
CA ASP A 363 -2.48 15.31 -40.41
C ASP A 363 -3.89 14.66 -40.26
N ASN A 364 -4.06 13.60 -39.44
CA ASN A 364 -5.36 12.92 -39.15
C ASN A 364 -5.51 12.50 -37.67
#